data_AF-A0A1V9ZB69-F1
#
_entry.id   AF-A0A1V9ZB69-F1
#
_cell.length_a   1.000
_cell.length_b   1.000
_cell.length_c   1.000
_cell.angle_alpha   90.00
_cell.angle_beta   90.00
_cell.angle_gamma   90.00
#
_symmetry.space_group_name_H-M   'P 1'
#
loop_
_entity.id
_entity.type
_entity.pdbx_description
1 polymer ?
#
loop_
_entity_poly.entity_id
_entity_poly.type
_entity_poly.pdbx_seq_one_letter_code
_entity_poly.pdbx_strand_id
1 'polypeptide(L)'
;MLTANATFFESASAATAAVQALNIEFMIFTKVNSTAPLTLLHTNVLDSGDPGFYFFGWTYLYDWVVGNREAVAFQGDAGNLTILTDLELPLLQQARTWELSQDFAQYCRAGVWYVTFVMLFVAAIACGYMVAARGHFEGLNMLELSRVGGIVWVGRPLLFLRSLTALCLLSTATFNLQTTGYISYFAAVPTPWYKTWLASSEATWLVSVVNDIALVFTKEYSVYYVTPNSALVWFVVAVLAYSAPVKAHVALHHDCDIAEMNLQVVCTSGDIAIGQITRLVMLAIIVVACNMVCYGVARTVVRKPHCYVKSLLLSSGAKYLFLHSGRIFDDVYYLDRASAALAGVLTYRRGQTMYALDIKLWRVFAIPLSLANKNNPTLDAALPLLN
;
A
#
# COMPACT_ATOMS: atom_id res chain seq x y z
N MET A 1 -27.62 27.17 39.90
CA MET A 1 -28.83 26.39 39.55
C MET A 1 -29.91 27.27 38.92
N LEU A 2 -30.34 28.37 39.55
CA LEU A 2 -31.39 29.24 38.97
C LEU A 2 -31.04 29.86 37.61
N THR A 3 -29.77 30.23 37.39
CA THR A 3 -29.30 30.79 36.11
C THR A 3 -29.25 29.76 34.97
N ALA A 4 -28.89 28.51 35.27
CA ALA A 4 -28.85 27.42 34.28
C ALA A 4 -30.26 26.99 33.84
N ASN A 5 -31.26 27.12 34.70
CA ASN A 5 -32.66 26.84 34.36
C ASN A 5 -33.27 27.91 33.46
N ALA A 6 -32.90 29.19 33.65
CA ALA A 6 -33.39 30.28 32.80
C ALA A 6 -32.84 30.16 31.37
N THR A 7 -31.54 29.88 31.21
CA THR A 7 -30.92 29.72 29.89
C THR A 7 -31.46 28.48 29.16
N PHE A 8 -31.75 27.39 29.88
CA PHE A 8 -32.40 26.22 29.29
C PHE A 8 -33.82 26.53 28.82
N PHE A 9 -34.62 27.26 29.60
CA PHE A 9 -36.00 27.61 29.23
C PHE A 9 -36.05 28.51 27.99
N GLU A 10 -35.14 29.50 27.90
CA GLU A 10 -34.99 30.33 26.69
C GLU A 10 -34.60 29.50 25.48
N SER A 11 -33.64 28.58 25.63
CA SER A 11 -33.21 27.70 24.54
C SER A 11 -34.31 26.74 24.10
N ALA A 12 -35.05 26.15 25.05
CA ALA A 12 -36.13 25.20 24.78
C ALA A 12 -37.34 25.89 24.11
N SER A 13 -37.70 27.09 24.56
CA SER A 13 -38.76 27.87 23.91
C SER A 13 -38.39 28.29 22.49
N ALA A 14 -37.15 28.71 22.26
CA ALA A 14 -36.65 29.00 20.92
C ALA A 14 -36.65 27.76 20.02
N ALA A 15 -36.20 26.60 20.53
CA ALA A 15 -36.22 25.34 19.80
C ALA A 15 -37.65 24.89 19.47
N THR A 16 -38.58 25.03 20.41
CA THR A 16 -40.01 24.71 20.20
C THR A 16 -40.58 25.54 19.06
N ALA A 17 -40.37 26.86 19.09
CA ALA A 17 -40.85 27.75 18.05
C ALA A 17 -40.22 27.44 16.67
N ALA A 18 -38.92 27.11 16.64
CA ALA A 18 -38.24 26.73 15.41
C ALA A 18 -38.79 25.42 14.82
N VAL A 19 -39.03 24.39 15.65
CA VAL A 19 -39.58 23.11 15.18
C VAL A 19 -41.02 23.26 14.74
N GLN A 20 -41.84 24.05 15.45
CA GLN A 20 -43.20 24.37 15.03
C GLN A 20 -43.22 25.03 13.64
N ALA A 21 -42.28 25.92 13.35
CA ALA A 21 -42.16 26.57 12.05
C ALA A 21 -41.81 25.61 10.90
N LEU A 22 -41.24 24.44 11.19
CA LEU A 22 -40.98 23.39 10.20
C LEU A 22 -42.25 22.62 9.79
N ASN A 23 -43.36 22.79 10.52
CA ASN A 23 -44.63 22.10 10.29
C ASN A 23 -44.47 20.58 10.14
N ILE A 24 -43.69 19.96 11.03
CA ILE A 24 -43.55 18.51 11.06
C ILE A 24 -44.83 17.92 11.65
N GLU A 25 -45.49 17.04 10.92
CA GLU A 25 -46.81 16.53 11.23
C GLU A 25 -46.87 15.00 11.32
N PHE A 26 -47.83 14.50 12.09
CA PHE A 26 -48.31 13.13 11.98
C PHE A 26 -49.44 13.07 10.95
N MET A 27 -49.56 11.95 10.24
CA MET A 27 -50.65 11.70 9.30
C MET A 27 -51.36 10.38 9.58
N ILE A 28 -52.66 10.32 9.31
CA ILE A 28 -53.42 9.07 9.29
C ILE A 28 -54.55 9.15 8.26
N PHE A 29 -54.76 8.07 7.52
CA PHE A 29 -55.97 7.88 6.73
C PHE A 29 -57.05 7.25 7.60
N THR A 30 -58.15 7.97 7.81
CA THR A 30 -59.25 7.47 8.63
C THR A 30 -60.60 7.89 8.07
N LYS A 31 -61.65 7.19 8.49
CA LYS A 31 -63.03 7.55 8.24
C LYS A 31 -63.64 7.98 9.56
N VAL A 32 -64.32 9.13 9.58
CA VAL A 32 -65.02 9.59 10.77
C VAL A 32 -66.08 8.58 11.20
N ASN A 33 -66.80 7.98 10.23
CA ASN A 33 -67.82 6.94 10.43
C ASN A 33 -67.76 5.90 9.29
N SER A 34 -68.42 4.75 9.43
CA SER A 34 -68.41 3.66 8.43
C SER A 34 -68.86 4.07 7.02
N THR A 35 -69.75 5.06 6.93
CA THR A 35 -70.29 5.62 5.67
C THR A 35 -69.55 6.84 5.17
N ALA A 36 -68.63 7.42 5.95
CA ALA A 36 -67.88 8.60 5.57
C ALA A 36 -66.81 8.28 4.52
N PRO A 37 -66.46 9.24 3.64
CA PRO A 37 -65.31 9.08 2.77
C PRO A 37 -64.03 8.95 3.59
N LEU A 38 -63.03 8.26 3.03
CA LEU A 38 -61.70 8.19 3.62
C LEU A 38 -61.07 9.58 3.55
N THR A 39 -60.67 10.11 4.70
CA THR A 39 -60.04 11.43 4.82
C THR A 39 -58.63 11.29 5.39
N LEU A 40 -57.72 12.12 4.90
CA LEU A 40 -56.41 12.30 5.50
C LEU A 40 -56.55 13.27 6.66
N LEU A 41 -56.25 12.82 7.88
CA LEU A 41 -56.07 13.69 9.03
C LEU A 41 -54.58 13.85 9.30
N HIS A 42 -54.19 15.06 9.65
CA HIS A 42 -52.81 15.37 10.00
C HIS A 42 -52.80 16.43 11.11
N THR A 43 -51.77 16.40 11.94
CA THR A 43 -51.59 17.36 13.03
C THR A 43 -50.11 17.59 13.29
N ASN A 44 -49.75 18.80 13.72
CA ASN A 44 -48.38 19.15 14.05
C ASN A 44 -47.92 18.35 15.28
N VAL A 45 -46.69 17.83 15.24
CA VAL A 45 -46.09 17.06 16.34
C VAL A 45 -46.05 17.90 17.63
N LEU A 46 -45.87 19.22 17.51
CA LEU A 46 -45.92 20.21 18.59
C LEU A 46 -47.10 21.18 18.39
N ASP A 47 -48.32 20.67 18.22
CA ASP A 47 -49.50 21.51 18.07
C ASP A 47 -49.78 22.40 19.29
N SER A 48 -49.83 23.72 19.06
CA SER A 48 -50.18 24.71 20.07
C SER A 48 -51.58 24.54 20.66
N GLY A 49 -52.48 23.85 19.95
CA GLY A 49 -53.81 23.48 20.42
C GLY A 49 -53.83 22.38 21.48
N ASP A 50 -52.78 21.55 21.55
CA ASP A 50 -52.62 20.49 22.56
C ASP A 50 -51.23 20.50 23.23
N PRO A 51 -50.96 21.47 24.12
CA PRO A 51 -49.69 21.53 24.86
C PRO A 51 -49.44 20.31 25.75
N GLY A 52 -50.48 19.53 26.08
CA GLY A 52 -50.36 18.31 26.90
C GLY A 52 -49.57 17.21 26.18
N PHE A 53 -49.56 17.22 24.84
CA PHE A 53 -48.85 16.23 24.04
C PHE A 53 -47.36 16.54 23.84
N TYR A 54 -46.90 17.75 24.17
CA TYR A 54 -45.52 18.20 23.89
C TYR A 54 -44.44 17.26 24.41
N PHE A 55 -44.64 16.64 25.59
CA PHE A 55 -43.69 15.68 26.13
C PHE A 55 -43.46 14.51 25.16
N PHE A 56 -44.54 13.91 24.64
CA PHE A 56 -44.45 12.83 23.66
C PHE A 56 -43.92 13.34 22.33
N GLY A 57 -44.40 14.49 21.85
CA GLY A 57 -43.88 15.12 20.62
C GLY A 57 -42.35 15.28 20.63
N TRP A 58 -41.79 15.74 21.75
CA TRP A 58 -40.34 15.84 21.92
C TRP A 58 -39.61 14.50 21.92
N THR A 59 -40.22 13.41 22.41
CA THR A 59 -39.61 12.07 22.28
C THR A 59 -39.51 11.62 20.82
N TYR A 60 -40.52 11.89 20.00
CA TYR A 60 -40.48 11.61 18.57
C TYR A 60 -39.45 12.48 17.82
N LEU A 61 -39.37 13.76 18.18
CA LEU A 61 -38.39 14.69 17.61
C LEU A 61 -36.95 14.37 18.04
N TYR A 62 -36.76 13.84 19.25
CA TYR A 62 -35.45 13.35 19.68
C TYR A 62 -34.97 12.21 18.77
N ASP A 63 -35.82 11.25 18.44
CA ASP A 63 -35.50 10.18 17.49
C ASP A 63 -35.16 10.72 16.09
N TRP A 64 -35.83 11.79 15.65
CA TRP A 64 -35.45 12.49 14.42
C TRP A 64 -34.06 13.12 14.49
N VAL A 65 -33.73 13.80 15.59
CA VAL A 65 -32.40 14.40 15.79
C VAL A 65 -31.28 13.34 15.83
N VAL A 66 -31.57 12.16 16.37
CA VAL A 66 -30.62 11.03 16.44
C VAL A 66 -30.58 10.23 15.12
N GLY A 67 -31.52 10.46 14.20
CA GLY A 67 -31.58 9.80 12.89
C GLY A 67 -32.28 8.44 12.88
N ASN A 68 -33.10 8.12 13.90
CA ASN A 68 -33.97 6.94 13.90
C ASN A 68 -35.33 7.20 13.23
N ARG A 69 -35.62 8.46 12.92
CA ARG A 69 -36.77 8.92 12.13
C ARG A 69 -36.29 9.99 11.17
N GLU A 70 -36.98 10.14 10.06
CA GLU A 70 -36.74 11.23 9.11
C GLU A 70 -37.97 12.14 9.02
N ALA A 71 -37.75 13.40 8.65
CA ALA A 71 -38.81 14.35 8.35
C ALA A 71 -38.84 14.58 6.85
N VAL A 72 -39.90 14.11 6.18
CA VAL A 72 -40.00 14.11 4.73
C VAL A 72 -41.07 15.10 4.28
N ALA A 73 -40.69 16.05 3.44
CA ALA A 73 -41.61 17.02 2.85
C ALA A 73 -42.11 16.51 1.49
N PHE A 74 -43.39 16.13 1.44
CA PHE A 74 -44.09 15.83 0.19
C PHE A 74 -44.57 17.13 -0.42
N GLN A 75 -44.11 17.43 -1.63
CA GLN A 75 -44.50 18.62 -2.38
C GLN A 75 -45.32 18.19 -3.58
N GLY A 76 -46.52 18.75 -3.73
CA GLY A 76 -47.40 18.47 -4.85
C GLY A 76 -48.27 19.65 -5.21
N ASP A 77 -48.98 19.52 -6.32
CA ASP A 77 -49.81 20.60 -6.88
C ASP A 77 -50.95 21.04 -5.94
N ALA A 78 -51.39 20.13 -5.06
CA ALA A 78 -52.48 20.36 -4.10
C ALA A 78 -52.00 20.82 -2.71
N GLY A 79 -50.69 21.01 -2.51
CA GLY A 79 -50.10 21.47 -1.26
C GLY A 79 -48.84 20.70 -0.86
N ASN A 80 -48.25 21.15 0.26
CA ASN A 80 -47.06 20.53 0.84
C ASN A 80 -47.42 19.93 2.19
N LEU A 81 -46.89 18.74 2.47
CA LEU A 81 -47.11 18.02 3.71
C LEU A 81 -45.77 17.48 4.24
N THR A 82 -45.34 17.96 5.40
CA THR A 82 -44.09 17.51 6.03
C THR A 82 -44.40 16.51 7.11
N ILE A 83 -43.96 15.27 6.93
CA ILE A 83 -44.40 14.14 7.75
C ILE A 83 -43.20 13.55 8.48
N LEU A 84 -43.40 13.22 9.76
CA LEU A 84 -42.44 12.42 10.49
C LEU A 84 -42.62 10.94 10.16
N THR A 85 -41.56 10.28 9.71
CA THR A 85 -41.60 8.84 9.39
C THR A 85 -41.82 8.00 10.64
N ASP A 86 -42.18 6.73 10.44
CA ASP A 86 -42.14 5.78 11.55
C ASP A 86 -40.69 5.53 12.02
N LEU A 87 -40.53 4.91 13.19
CA LEU A 87 -39.22 4.55 13.72
C LEU A 87 -38.59 3.52 12.80
N GLU A 88 -37.52 3.92 12.13
CA GLU A 88 -36.72 3.03 11.30
C GLU A 88 -35.32 2.95 11.89
N LEU A 89 -35.05 1.83 12.56
CA LEU A 89 -33.72 1.58 13.10
C LEU A 89 -32.74 1.47 11.93
N PRO A 90 -31.53 2.06 12.03
CA PRO A 90 -30.54 2.00 10.97
C PRO A 90 -30.33 0.55 10.51
N LEU A 91 -30.47 0.32 9.19
CA LEU A 91 -30.24 -1.01 8.63
C LEU A 91 -28.77 -1.38 8.87
N LEU A 92 -28.55 -2.35 9.77
CA LEU A 92 -27.23 -2.93 10.01
C LEU A 92 -26.89 -3.88 8.87
N GLN A 93 -26.56 -3.32 7.71
CA GLN A 93 -26.09 -4.09 6.58
C GLN A 93 -24.58 -4.23 6.64
N GLN A 94 -24.11 -5.39 7.07
CA GLN A 94 -22.69 -5.70 7.04
C GLN A 94 -22.21 -5.74 5.57
N ALA A 95 -21.12 -5.03 5.28
CA ALA A 95 -20.48 -5.11 3.99
C ALA A 95 -20.11 -6.58 3.68
N ARG A 96 -20.39 -7.03 2.46
CA ARG A 96 -20.17 -8.45 2.12
C ARG A 96 -18.68 -8.74 2.10
N THR A 97 -18.28 -9.90 2.60
CA THR A 97 -16.84 -10.22 2.76
C THR A 97 -16.05 -10.19 1.45
N TRP A 98 -16.68 -10.55 0.32
CA TRP A 98 -16.07 -10.50 -1.01
C TRP A 98 -16.03 -9.11 -1.64
N GLU A 99 -16.79 -8.15 -1.13
CA GLU A 99 -16.71 -6.75 -1.55
C GLU A 99 -15.51 -6.04 -0.90
N LEU A 100 -15.00 -6.58 0.21
CA LEU A 100 -13.77 -6.11 0.83
C LEU A 100 -12.54 -6.72 0.14
N SER A 101 -11.75 -5.88 -0.52
CA SER A 101 -10.44 -6.25 -1.08
C SER A 101 -9.35 -6.54 -0.02
N GLN A 102 -9.76 -6.82 1.22
CA GLN A 102 -8.87 -7.03 2.36
C GLN A 102 -8.02 -8.28 2.17
N ASP A 103 -8.58 -9.35 1.60
CA ASP A 103 -7.86 -10.59 1.36
C ASP A 103 -6.64 -10.37 0.44
N PHE A 104 -6.83 -9.64 -0.67
CA PHE A 104 -5.74 -9.30 -1.57
C PHE A 104 -4.63 -8.47 -0.88
N ALA A 105 -5.02 -7.49 -0.07
CA ALA A 105 -4.08 -6.68 0.69
C ALA A 105 -3.30 -7.52 1.73
N GLN A 106 -3.96 -8.50 2.37
CA GLN A 106 -3.32 -9.43 3.29
C GLN A 106 -2.32 -10.35 2.58
N TYR A 107 -2.66 -10.91 1.43
CA TYR A 107 -1.72 -11.70 0.62
C TYR A 107 -0.50 -10.87 0.17
N CYS A 108 -0.72 -9.65 -0.31
CA CYS A 108 0.36 -8.73 -0.66
C CYS A 108 1.27 -8.44 0.52
N ARG A 109 0.70 -8.18 1.70
CA ARG A 109 1.45 -7.96 2.95
C ARG A 109 2.27 -9.18 3.35
N ALA A 110 1.69 -10.38 3.27
CA ALA A 110 2.40 -11.63 3.55
C ALA A 110 3.59 -11.81 2.58
N GLY A 111 3.41 -11.50 1.29
CA GLY A 111 4.49 -11.47 0.31
C GLY A 111 5.61 -10.51 0.68
N VAL A 112 5.28 -9.27 1.07
CA VAL A 112 6.27 -8.28 1.54
C VAL A 112 7.02 -8.78 2.78
N TRP A 113 6.32 -9.39 3.74
CA TRP A 113 6.96 -10.01 4.92
C TRP A 113 7.92 -11.14 4.54
N TYR A 114 7.50 -12.04 3.66
CA TYR A 114 8.36 -13.12 3.16
C TYR A 114 9.66 -12.55 2.57
N VAL A 115 9.57 -11.55 1.68
CA VAL A 115 10.76 -10.91 1.11
C VAL A 115 11.65 -10.34 2.21
N THR A 116 11.09 -9.62 3.19
CA THR A 116 11.88 -9.05 4.30
C THR A 116 12.62 -10.14 5.09
N PHE A 117 11.95 -11.25 5.45
CA PHE A 117 12.57 -12.32 6.22
C PHE A 117 13.68 -13.02 5.45
N VAL A 118 13.47 -13.29 4.15
CA VAL A 118 14.52 -13.90 3.31
C VAL A 118 15.71 -12.95 3.17
N MET A 119 15.48 -11.65 2.94
CA MET A 119 16.58 -10.68 2.85
C MET A 119 17.38 -10.57 4.15
N LEU A 120 16.71 -10.59 5.31
CA LEU A 120 17.37 -10.63 6.63
C LEU A 120 18.17 -11.92 6.83
N PHE A 121 17.62 -13.06 6.40
CA PHE A 121 18.30 -14.36 6.46
C PHE A 121 19.59 -14.37 5.63
N VAL A 122 19.54 -13.88 4.39
CA VAL A 122 20.72 -13.77 3.52
C VAL A 122 21.75 -12.80 4.10
N ALA A 123 21.30 -11.66 4.63
CA ALA A 123 22.17 -10.70 5.31
C ALA A 123 22.87 -11.34 6.53
N ALA A 124 22.15 -12.11 7.34
CA ALA A 124 22.70 -12.82 8.49
C ALA A 124 23.77 -13.85 8.08
N ILE A 125 23.53 -14.62 7.00
CA ILE A 125 24.52 -15.55 6.44
C ILE A 125 25.76 -14.79 5.95
N ALA A 126 25.58 -13.72 5.19
CA ALA A 126 26.68 -12.90 4.70
C ALA A 126 27.51 -12.33 5.86
N CYS A 127 26.86 -11.82 6.91
CA CYS A 127 27.52 -11.40 8.15
C CYS A 127 28.32 -12.53 8.82
N GLY A 128 27.75 -13.73 8.91
CA GLY A 128 28.46 -14.91 9.41
C GLY A 128 29.73 -15.20 8.60
N TYR A 129 29.68 -15.10 7.27
CA TYR A 129 30.85 -15.27 6.42
C TYR A 129 31.87 -14.13 6.54
N MET A 130 31.43 -12.88 6.70
CA MET A 130 32.32 -11.75 6.94
C MET A 130 33.16 -11.95 8.22
N VAL A 131 32.52 -12.42 9.29
CA VAL A 131 33.19 -12.76 10.56
C VAL A 131 34.11 -13.97 10.38
N ALA A 132 33.63 -15.05 9.76
CA ALA A 132 34.41 -16.27 9.56
C ALA A 132 35.64 -16.04 8.66
N ALA A 133 35.56 -15.13 7.70
CA ALA A 133 36.66 -14.73 6.83
C ALA A 133 37.58 -13.66 7.46
N ARG A 134 37.38 -13.29 8.74
CA ARG A 134 38.13 -12.25 9.45
C ARG A 134 38.20 -10.91 8.68
N GLY A 135 37.09 -10.54 8.03
CA GLY A 135 37.00 -9.30 7.25
C GLY A 135 37.60 -9.34 5.83
N HIS A 136 38.10 -10.48 5.35
CA HIS A 136 38.65 -10.61 3.99
C HIS A 136 37.55 -10.81 2.92
N PHE A 137 36.72 -9.79 2.68
CA PHE A 137 35.64 -9.80 1.68
C PHE A 137 35.62 -8.48 0.88
N GLU A 138 34.90 -8.47 -0.25
CA GLU A 138 34.72 -7.25 -1.04
C GLU A 138 33.47 -6.48 -0.55
N GLY A 139 33.69 -5.36 0.14
CA GLY A 139 32.62 -4.61 0.80
C GLY A 139 31.62 -4.00 -0.18
N LEU A 140 32.08 -3.57 -1.36
CA LEU A 140 31.19 -2.99 -2.37
C LEU A 140 30.19 -4.00 -2.92
N ASN A 141 30.57 -5.29 -3.00
CA ASN A 141 29.66 -6.35 -3.41
C ASN A 141 28.52 -6.57 -2.41
N MET A 142 28.72 -6.22 -1.13
CA MET A 142 27.67 -6.36 -0.10
C MET A 142 26.55 -5.33 -0.27
N LEU A 143 26.84 -4.18 -0.91
CA LEU A 143 25.82 -3.19 -1.25
C LEU A 143 24.87 -3.68 -2.35
N GLU A 144 25.27 -4.72 -3.09
CA GLU A 144 24.45 -5.38 -4.11
C GLU A 144 23.51 -6.46 -3.54
N LEU A 145 23.33 -6.51 -2.21
CA LEU A 145 22.42 -7.45 -1.55
C LEU A 145 21.00 -7.37 -2.12
N SER A 146 20.45 -6.17 -2.33
CA SER A 146 19.10 -6.00 -2.87
C SER A 146 18.99 -6.42 -4.35
N ARG A 147 20.03 -6.17 -5.16
CA ARG A 147 19.98 -6.40 -6.62
C ARG A 147 20.40 -7.80 -7.03
N VAL A 148 21.40 -8.37 -6.36
CA VAL A 148 21.88 -9.73 -6.63
C VAL A 148 21.23 -10.71 -5.65
N GLY A 149 21.38 -10.46 -4.35
CA GLY A 149 20.82 -11.34 -3.30
C GLY A 149 19.30 -11.46 -3.40
N GLY A 150 18.59 -10.35 -3.52
CA GLY A 150 17.14 -10.36 -3.67
C GLY A 150 16.68 -11.17 -4.88
N ILE A 151 17.30 -10.97 -6.04
CA ILE A 151 16.93 -11.69 -7.27
C ILE A 151 17.18 -13.19 -7.14
N VAL A 152 18.32 -13.58 -6.54
CA VAL A 152 18.72 -14.99 -6.43
C VAL A 152 17.90 -15.74 -5.38
N TRP A 153 17.63 -15.14 -4.23
CA TRP A 153 17.01 -15.81 -3.09
C TRP A 153 15.48 -15.69 -3.05
N VAL A 154 14.94 -14.58 -3.55
CA VAL A 154 13.51 -14.28 -3.50
C VAL A 154 12.87 -14.48 -4.87
N GLY A 155 13.55 -14.04 -5.93
CA GLY A 155 13.07 -14.13 -7.30
C GLY A 155 12.29 -12.89 -7.76
N ARG A 156 12.31 -12.68 -9.09
CA ARG A 156 11.73 -11.50 -9.75
C ARG A 156 10.23 -11.27 -9.44
N PRO A 157 9.33 -12.28 -9.43
CA PRO A 157 7.90 -12.04 -9.23
C PRO A 157 7.55 -11.46 -7.85
N LEU A 158 8.18 -11.95 -6.80
CA LEU A 158 7.93 -11.47 -5.43
C LEU A 158 8.57 -10.11 -5.17
N LEU A 159 9.72 -9.81 -5.80
CA LEU A 159 10.28 -8.45 -5.78
C LEU A 159 9.42 -7.47 -6.58
N PHE A 160 8.85 -7.91 -7.70
CA PHE A 160 7.88 -7.12 -8.45
C PHE A 160 6.64 -6.83 -7.60
N LEU A 161 6.05 -7.86 -6.96
CA LEU A 161 4.93 -7.70 -6.02
C LEU A 161 5.27 -6.67 -4.92
N ARG A 162 6.43 -6.79 -4.29
CA ARG A 162 6.89 -5.84 -3.27
C ARG A 162 6.95 -4.41 -3.81
N SER A 163 7.55 -4.21 -4.98
CA SER A 163 7.60 -2.90 -5.61
C SER A 163 6.22 -2.36 -6.00
N LEU A 164 5.32 -3.22 -6.47
CA LEU A 164 3.96 -2.86 -6.85
C LEU A 164 3.16 -2.39 -5.64
N THR A 165 3.29 -3.06 -4.49
CA THR A 165 2.64 -2.59 -3.25
C THR A 165 3.11 -1.21 -2.84
N ALA A 166 4.39 -0.89 -3.01
CA ALA A 166 4.93 0.44 -2.74
C ALA A 166 4.39 1.48 -3.73
N LEU A 167 4.33 1.16 -5.03
CA LEU A 167 3.73 2.02 -6.04
C LEU A 167 2.25 2.29 -5.77
N CYS A 168 1.49 1.28 -5.35
CA CYS A 168 0.10 1.43 -4.94
C CYS A 168 0.00 2.39 -3.74
N LEU A 169 0.80 2.18 -2.68
CA LEU A 169 0.81 3.05 -1.51
C LEU A 169 1.17 4.51 -1.84
N LEU A 170 2.13 4.74 -2.76
CA LEU A 170 2.51 6.07 -3.24
C LEU A 170 1.46 6.70 -4.18
N SER A 171 0.52 5.90 -4.66
CA SER A 171 -0.56 6.32 -5.58
C SER A 171 -1.93 6.36 -4.91
N THR A 172 -2.00 6.12 -3.60
CA THR A 172 -3.24 6.12 -2.81
C THR A 172 -3.16 7.08 -1.64
N ALA A 173 -4.26 7.79 -1.37
CA ALA A 173 -4.46 8.53 -0.14
C ALA A 173 -4.90 7.60 1.01
N THR A 174 -4.59 7.98 2.25
CA THR A 174 -4.98 7.24 3.45
C THR A 174 -6.13 7.91 4.19
N PHE A 175 -7.23 7.17 4.38
CA PHE A 175 -8.31 7.52 5.29
C PHE A 175 -8.28 6.63 6.53
N ASN A 176 -8.59 7.22 7.68
CA ASN A 176 -8.95 6.47 8.87
C ASN A 176 -10.43 6.67 9.17
N LEU A 177 -11.11 5.58 9.48
CA LEU A 177 -12.45 5.66 10.08
C LEU A 177 -12.28 6.11 11.53
N GLN A 178 -12.84 7.27 11.85
CA GLN A 178 -12.87 7.83 13.19
C GLN A 178 -14.32 7.84 13.70
N THR A 179 -14.48 7.85 15.01
CA THR A 179 -15.81 7.93 15.65
C THR A 179 -15.81 8.99 16.73
N THR A 180 -16.90 9.74 16.83
CA THR A 180 -17.19 10.64 17.96
C THR A 180 -17.92 9.93 19.11
N GLY A 181 -18.20 8.63 18.97
CA GLY A 181 -19.06 7.84 19.86
C GLY A 181 -20.51 7.74 19.37
N TYR A 182 -20.95 8.68 18.51
CA TYR A 182 -22.29 8.71 17.94
C TYR A 182 -22.29 8.67 16.42
N ILE A 183 -21.25 9.21 15.78
CA ILE A 183 -21.11 9.24 14.31
C ILE A 183 -19.75 8.68 13.93
N SER A 184 -19.73 7.85 12.89
CA SER A 184 -18.50 7.37 12.24
C SER A 184 -18.23 8.18 10.98
N TYR A 185 -16.99 8.63 10.80
CA TYR A 185 -16.61 9.48 9.66
C TYR A 185 -15.21 9.16 9.16
N PHE A 186 -14.94 9.43 7.88
CA PHE A 186 -13.60 9.28 7.31
C PHE A 186 -12.79 10.55 7.51
N ALA A 187 -11.63 10.41 8.15
CA ALA A 187 -10.66 11.49 8.31
C ALA A 187 -9.46 11.25 7.39
N ALA A 188 -9.13 12.24 6.56
CA ALA A 188 -7.90 12.22 5.77
C ALA A 188 -6.71 12.40 6.73
N VAL A 189 -5.80 11.42 6.74
CA VAL A 189 -4.62 11.47 7.60
C VAL A 189 -3.39 11.72 6.74
N PRO A 190 -2.64 12.82 6.96
CA PRO A 190 -1.40 13.08 6.25
C PRO A 190 -0.39 11.95 6.47
N THR A 191 0.19 11.42 5.40
CA THR A 191 1.28 10.45 5.50
C THR A 191 2.55 11.17 5.96
N PRO A 192 3.17 10.76 7.08
CA PRO A 192 4.41 11.37 7.53
C PRO A 192 5.52 11.24 6.47
N TRP A 193 6.34 12.28 6.34
CA TRP A 193 7.38 12.36 5.30
C TRP A 193 8.28 11.12 5.26
N TYR A 194 8.69 10.59 6.42
CA TYR A 194 9.58 9.42 6.48
C TYR A 194 8.94 8.15 5.91
N LYS A 195 7.61 7.99 6.01
CA LYS A 195 6.91 6.86 5.39
C LYS A 195 6.89 6.99 3.87
N THR A 196 6.75 8.22 3.37
CA THR A 196 6.80 8.50 1.92
C THR A 196 8.18 8.20 1.35
N TRP A 197 9.24 8.61 2.05
CA TRP A 197 10.63 8.33 1.64
C TRP A 197 10.95 6.83 1.71
N LEU A 198 10.46 6.13 2.73
CA LEU A 198 10.59 4.68 2.85
C LEU A 198 9.82 3.94 1.75
N ALA A 199 8.58 4.32 1.47
CA ALA A 199 7.80 3.74 0.37
C ALA A 199 8.47 3.99 -0.98
N SER A 200 9.11 5.16 -1.15
CA SER A 200 9.90 5.47 -2.35
C SER A 200 11.14 4.59 -2.46
N SER A 201 11.79 4.21 -1.34
CA SER A 201 12.89 3.24 -1.40
C SER A 201 12.39 1.85 -1.77
N GLU A 202 11.20 1.47 -1.31
CA GLU A 202 10.57 0.20 -1.70
C GLU A 202 10.20 0.16 -3.19
N ALA A 203 9.90 1.30 -3.81
CA ALA A 203 9.70 1.36 -5.27
C ALA A 203 10.98 1.00 -6.06
N THR A 204 12.18 1.14 -5.47
CA THR A 204 13.44 0.77 -6.14
C THR A 204 13.60 -0.73 -6.37
N TRP A 205 12.80 -1.59 -5.72
CA TRP A 205 12.75 -3.01 -6.09
C TRP A 205 12.32 -3.22 -7.54
N LEU A 206 11.47 -2.33 -8.09
CA LEU A 206 11.12 -2.37 -9.51
C LEU A 206 12.33 -2.05 -10.38
N VAL A 207 13.17 -1.09 -9.95
CA VAL A 207 14.43 -0.77 -10.64
C VAL A 207 15.34 -2.00 -10.70
N SER A 208 15.47 -2.74 -9.60
CA SER A 208 16.25 -3.98 -9.56
C SER A 208 15.71 -5.04 -10.53
N VAL A 209 14.39 -5.23 -10.58
CA VAL A 209 13.75 -6.18 -11.51
C VAL A 209 13.95 -5.76 -12.97
N VAL A 210 13.74 -4.48 -13.29
CA VAL A 210 13.93 -3.94 -14.64
C VAL A 210 15.39 -4.07 -15.08
N ASN A 211 16.33 -3.70 -14.20
CA ASN A 211 17.77 -3.87 -14.46
C ASN A 211 18.13 -5.33 -14.74
N ASP A 212 17.63 -6.25 -13.92
CA ASP A 212 17.95 -7.67 -14.05
C ASP A 212 17.33 -8.30 -15.30
N ILE A 213 16.23 -7.77 -15.82
CA ILE A 213 15.70 -8.15 -17.15
C ILE A 213 16.56 -7.53 -18.26
N ALA A 214 16.91 -6.24 -18.11
CA ALA A 214 17.72 -5.50 -19.07
C ALA A 214 19.17 -6.01 -19.17
N LEU A 215 19.67 -6.76 -18.17
CA LEU A 215 21.02 -7.32 -18.14
C LEU A 215 21.39 -8.13 -19.39
N VAL A 216 20.41 -8.75 -20.05
CA VAL A 216 20.61 -9.46 -21.32
C VAL A 216 21.19 -8.53 -22.40
N PHE A 217 20.78 -7.27 -22.38
CA PHE A 217 21.20 -6.23 -23.33
C PHE A 217 22.33 -5.36 -22.78
N THR A 218 22.27 -4.97 -21.50
CA THR A 218 23.17 -3.98 -20.91
C THR A 218 24.51 -4.57 -20.46
N LYS A 219 24.53 -5.84 -20.06
CA LYS A 219 25.74 -6.63 -19.75
C LYS A 219 26.77 -5.85 -18.92
N GLU A 220 27.99 -5.68 -19.43
CA GLU A 220 29.13 -5.09 -18.72
C GLU A 220 28.91 -3.61 -18.36
N TYR A 221 27.99 -2.91 -19.03
CA TYR A 221 27.68 -1.51 -18.70
C TYR A 221 26.91 -1.35 -17.39
N SER A 222 26.27 -2.41 -16.89
CA SER A 222 25.37 -2.35 -15.73
C SER A 222 26.04 -1.87 -14.45
N VAL A 223 27.29 -2.26 -14.20
CA VAL A 223 28.04 -1.81 -13.01
C VAL A 223 28.14 -0.29 -12.91
N TYR A 224 28.16 0.42 -14.05
CA TYR A 224 28.36 1.87 -14.09
C TYR A 224 27.08 2.67 -13.86
N TYR A 225 25.91 2.14 -14.22
CA TYR A 225 24.65 2.91 -14.19
C TYR A 225 23.64 2.41 -13.15
N VAL A 226 23.70 1.15 -12.71
CA VAL A 226 22.66 0.55 -11.84
C VAL A 226 22.55 1.30 -10.50
N THR A 227 23.68 1.55 -9.83
CA THR A 227 23.70 2.29 -8.55
C THR A 227 23.21 3.74 -8.67
N PRO A 228 23.77 4.57 -9.57
CA PRO A 228 23.28 5.94 -9.72
C PRO A 228 21.84 5.99 -10.22
N ASN A 229 21.40 5.07 -11.10
CA ASN A 229 20.00 4.99 -11.52
C ASN A 229 19.05 4.71 -10.35
N SER A 230 19.41 3.76 -9.48
CA SER A 230 18.61 3.45 -8.29
C SER A 230 18.48 4.65 -7.35
N ALA A 231 19.58 5.39 -7.14
CA ALA A 231 19.58 6.59 -6.30
C ALA A 231 18.75 7.72 -6.93
N LEU A 232 18.88 7.92 -8.25
CA LEU A 232 18.10 8.90 -9.00
C LEU A 232 16.60 8.62 -8.92
N VAL A 233 16.17 7.40 -9.22
CA VAL A 233 14.76 7.01 -9.17
C VAL A 233 14.21 7.17 -7.76
N TRP A 234 14.93 6.70 -6.73
CA TRP A 234 14.53 6.88 -5.34
C TRP A 234 14.29 8.36 -5.01
N PHE A 235 15.24 9.22 -5.35
CA PHE A 235 15.15 10.65 -5.08
C PHE A 235 14.01 11.32 -5.84
N VAL A 236 13.87 11.07 -7.15
CA VAL A 236 12.80 11.63 -7.98
C VAL A 236 11.44 11.20 -7.46
N VAL A 237 11.24 9.91 -7.17
CA VAL A 237 9.98 9.38 -6.65
C VAL A 237 9.67 9.98 -5.27
N ALA A 238 10.65 10.08 -4.38
CA ALA A 238 10.48 10.66 -3.04
C ALA A 238 10.09 12.14 -3.11
N VAL A 239 10.79 12.95 -3.91
CA VAL A 239 10.49 14.37 -4.10
C VAL A 239 9.12 14.55 -4.73
N LEU A 240 8.79 13.75 -5.75
CA LEU A 240 7.50 13.83 -6.43
C LEU A 240 6.34 13.44 -5.48
N ALA A 241 6.51 12.40 -4.66
CA ALA A 241 5.52 11.95 -3.70
C ALA A 241 5.35 12.92 -2.52
N TYR A 242 6.42 13.60 -2.12
CA TYR A 242 6.39 14.61 -1.07
C TYR A 242 5.77 15.94 -1.54
N SER A 243 6.16 16.43 -2.72
CA SER A 243 5.71 17.72 -3.27
C SER A 243 4.29 17.68 -3.83
N ALA A 244 3.86 16.53 -4.36
CA ALA A 244 2.54 16.32 -4.92
C ALA A 244 1.91 15.04 -4.34
N PRO A 245 1.44 15.07 -3.06
CA PRO A 245 0.79 13.93 -2.43
C PRO A 245 -0.59 13.67 -3.07
N VAL A 246 -0.97 12.39 -3.16
CA VAL A 246 -2.29 11.99 -3.67
C VAL A 246 -3.36 12.45 -2.69
N LYS A 247 -4.35 13.18 -3.22
CA LYS A 247 -5.55 13.59 -2.47
C LYS A 247 -6.67 12.62 -2.82
N ALA A 248 -7.43 12.22 -1.81
CA ALA A 248 -8.65 11.48 -2.05
C ALA A 248 -9.71 12.41 -2.65
N HIS A 249 -10.48 11.85 -3.59
CA HIS A 249 -11.66 12.48 -4.16
C HIS A 249 -12.89 11.91 -3.46
N VAL A 250 -13.76 12.80 -2.99
CA VAL A 250 -15.07 12.45 -2.43
C VAL A 250 -16.07 13.32 -3.15
N ALA A 251 -16.96 12.71 -3.92
CA ALA A 251 -18.12 13.38 -4.47
C ALA A 251 -19.37 12.75 -3.85
N LEU A 252 -20.27 13.61 -3.38
CA LEU A 252 -21.54 13.20 -2.79
C LEU A 252 -22.60 13.35 -3.87
N HIS A 253 -23.31 12.26 -4.09
CA HIS A 253 -24.44 12.19 -5.00
C HIS A 253 -25.66 11.86 -4.14
N HIS A 254 -26.83 12.43 -4.41
CA HIS A 254 -28.05 12.04 -3.71
C HIS A 254 -29.08 11.64 -4.76
N ASP A 255 -28.66 10.72 -5.63
CA ASP A 255 -29.48 10.20 -6.72
C ASP A 255 -30.02 8.83 -6.29
N CYS A 256 -31.34 8.76 -6.15
CA CYS A 256 -32.06 7.55 -5.79
C CYS A 256 -33.04 7.21 -6.91
N ASP A 257 -32.90 6.03 -7.48
CA ASP A 257 -33.81 5.51 -8.49
C ASP A 257 -34.63 4.37 -7.91
N ILE A 258 -35.93 4.36 -8.22
CA ILE A 258 -36.83 3.26 -7.87
C ILE A 258 -36.57 2.13 -8.87
N ALA A 259 -35.77 1.14 -8.48
CA ALA A 259 -35.51 -0.03 -9.32
C ALA A 259 -36.76 -0.90 -9.47
N GLU A 260 -37.51 -1.06 -8.37
CA GLU A 260 -38.80 -1.75 -8.38
C GLU A 260 -39.76 -1.10 -7.37
N MET A 261 -40.90 -0.65 -7.87
CA MET A 261 -41.91 0.05 -7.08
C MET A 261 -42.38 -0.85 -5.93
N ASN A 262 -42.27 -0.36 -4.69
CA ASN A 262 -42.58 -1.07 -3.44
C ASN A 262 -41.62 -2.22 -3.05
N LEU A 263 -40.51 -2.45 -3.75
CA LEU A 263 -39.53 -3.48 -3.35
C LEU A 263 -38.13 -2.91 -3.12
N GLN A 264 -37.63 -2.07 -4.03
CA GLN A 264 -36.24 -1.66 -4.01
C GLN A 264 -36.03 -0.25 -4.57
N VAL A 265 -35.35 0.57 -3.77
CA VAL A 265 -34.75 1.84 -4.20
C VAL A 265 -33.24 1.67 -4.19
N VAL A 266 -32.57 2.06 -5.27
CA VAL A 266 -31.12 2.06 -5.37
C VAL A 266 -30.66 3.50 -5.28
N CYS A 267 -30.02 3.83 -4.16
CA CYS A 267 -29.46 5.15 -3.93
C CYS A 267 -27.93 5.11 -4.13
N THR A 268 -27.44 6.06 -4.91
CA THR A 268 -26.02 6.38 -5.00
C THR A 268 -25.76 7.62 -4.14
N SER A 269 -25.21 7.39 -2.93
CA SER A 269 -24.93 8.46 -1.96
C SER A 269 -23.62 9.21 -2.21
N GLY A 270 -22.73 8.66 -3.03
CA GLY A 270 -21.45 9.28 -3.37
C GLY A 270 -20.37 8.28 -3.78
N ASP A 271 -19.30 8.80 -4.37
CA ASP A 271 -18.08 8.09 -4.73
C ASP A 271 -16.91 8.54 -3.86
N ILE A 272 -16.14 7.55 -3.39
CA ILE A 272 -14.88 7.77 -2.67
C ILE A 272 -13.77 7.12 -3.49
N ALA A 273 -12.96 7.96 -4.13
CA ALA A 273 -11.78 7.51 -4.87
C ALA A 273 -10.50 7.88 -4.12
N ILE A 274 -9.81 6.86 -3.59
CA ILE A 274 -8.55 7.01 -2.85
C ILE A 274 -7.30 6.88 -3.74
N GLY A 275 -7.42 6.21 -4.87
CA GLY A 275 -6.28 5.82 -5.71
C GLY A 275 -6.27 6.55 -7.05
N GLN A 276 -5.07 6.82 -7.57
CA GLN A 276 -4.86 7.44 -8.87
C GLN A 276 -4.05 6.51 -9.79
N ILE A 277 -4.71 5.88 -10.78
CA ILE A 277 -4.06 4.99 -11.75
C ILE A 277 -3.01 5.76 -12.57
N THR A 278 -3.31 6.99 -12.97
CA THR A 278 -2.38 7.87 -13.70
C THR A 278 -1.07 8.06 -12.94
N ARG A 279 -1.14 8.20 -11.61
CA ARG A 279 0.03 8.34 -10.74
C ARG A 279 0.86 7.05 -10.74
N LEU A 280 0.21 5.90 -10.59
CA LEU A 280 0.86 4.59 -10.59
C LEU A 280 1.62 4.35 -11.91
N VAL A 281 0.95 4.57 -13.04
CA VAL A 281 1.54 4.41 -14.37
C VAL A 281 2.70 5.37 -14.57
N MET A 282 2.55 6.63 -14.18
CA MET A 282 3.63 7.62 -14.28
C MET A 282 4.86 7.21 -13.44
N LEU A 283 4.68 6.72 -12.21
CA LEU A 283 5.80 6.23 -11.39
C LEU A 283 6.51 5.04 -12.05
N ALA A 284 5.76 4.10 -12.64
CA ALA A 284 6.34 2.99 -13.39
C ALA A 284 7.11 3.48 -14.63
N ILE A 285 6.58 4.47 -15.36
CA ILE A 285 7.26 5.10 -16.51
C ILE A 285 8.56 5.77 -16.06
N ILE A 286 8.57 6.50 -14.94
CA ILE A 286 9.78 7.14 -14.39
C ILE A 286 10.88 6.10 -14.17
N VAL A 287 10.55 4.94 -13.58
CA VAL A 287 11.51 3.85 -13.36
C VAL A 287 12.16 3.39 -14.68
N VAL A 288 11.36 3.15 -15.71
CA VAL A 288 11.85 2.68 -17.03
C VAL A 288 12.62 3.79 -17.75
N ALA A 289 12.11 5.02 -17.74
CA ALA A 289 12.72 6.16 -18.43
C ALA A 289 14.09 6.52 -17.82
N CYS A 290 14.18 6.61 -16.48
CA CYS A 290 15.46 6.82 -15.81
C CYS A 290 16.47 5.72 -16.16
N ASN A 291 16.01 4.46 -16.24
CA ASN A 291 16.87 3.34 -16.62
C ASN A 291 17.46 3.53 -18.02
N MET A 292 16.62 3.86 -19.00
CA MET A 292 17.04 4.10 -20.38
C MET A 292 18.03 5.27 -20.49
N VAL A 293 17.76 6.38 -19.79
CA VAL A 293 18.64 7.55 -19.77
C VAL A 293 19.99 7.21 -19.15
N CYS A 294 20.00 6.62 -17.95
CA CYS A 294 21.23 6.23 -17.26
C CYS A 294 22.05 5.23 -18.07
N TYR A 295 21.42 4.24 -18.70
CA TYR A 295 22.09 3.31 -19.59
C TYR A 295 22.68 4.01 -20.83
N GLY A 296 21.92 4.91 -21.47
CA GLY A 296 22.40 5.69 -22.62
C GLY A 296 23.61 6.56 -22.29
N VAL A 297 23.59 7.22 -21.13
CA VAL A 297 24.74 8.00 -20.61
C VAL A 297 25.93 7.08 -20.34
N ALA A 298 25.75 5.94 -19.67
CA ALA A 298 26.84 5.02 -19.42
C ALA A 298 27.45 4.47 -20.72
N ARG A 299 26.62 4.17 -21.73
CA ARG A 299 27.08 3.66 -23.03
C ARG A 299 27.87 4.70 -23.83
N THR A 300 27.57 5.98 -23.66
CA THR A 300 28.25 7.09 -24.38
C THR A 300 29.54 7.52 -23.68
N VAL A 301 29.56 7.52 -22.34
CA VAL A 301 30.71 7.96 -21.54
C VAL A 301 31.73 6.84 -21.32
N VAL A 302 31.28 5.61 -21.10
CA VAL A 302 32.15 4.48 -20.75
C VAL A 302 32.54 3.71 -22.02
N ARG A 303 33.85 3.53 -22.23
CA ARG A 303 34.35 2.65 -23.30
C ARG A 303 33.99 1.20 -22.99
N LYS A 304 33.67 0.40 -24.02
CA LYS A 304 33.22 -1.00 -23.89
C LYS A 304 34.01 -1.77 -22.80
N PRO A 305 33.37 -2.05 -21.65
CA PRO A 305 34.03 -2.76 -20.56
C PRO A 305 34.20 -4.24 -20.91
N HIS A 306 35.27 -4.84 -20.38
CA HIS A 306 35.57 -6.26 -20.57
C HIS A 306 35.27 -7.03 -19.28
N CYS A 307 34.50 -8.11 -19.39
CA CYS A 307 34.26 -9.04 -18.28
C CYS A 307 35.09 -10.30 -18.48
N TYR A 308 36.04 -10.53 -17.57
CA TYR A 308 36.95 -11.68 -17.61
C TYR A 308 36.35 -12.94 -16.94
N VAL A 309 35.22 -12.81 -16.24
CA VAL A 309 34.60 -13.91 -15.50
C VAL A 309 33.74 -14.78 -16.43
N LYS A 310 34.07 -16.07 -16.50
CA LYS A 310 33.42 -17.06 -17.38
C LYS A 310 32.58 -18.12 -16.66
N SER A 311 32.58 -18.14 -15.33
CA SER A 311 31.93 -19.22 -14.57
C SER A 311 30.41 -19.26 -14.74
N LEU A 312 29.88 -20.48 -14.90
CA LEU A 312 28.44 -20.77 -14.99
C LEU A 312 27.73 -20.82 -13.62
N LEU A 313 28.50 -20.84 -12.52
CA LEU A 313 27.95 -20.85 -11.15
C LEU A 313 27.41 -19.48 -10.72
N LEU A 314 27.81 -18.41 -11.41
CA LEU A 314 27.37 -17.04 -11.13
C LEU A 314 26.10 -16.71 -11.91
N SER A 315 25.13 -16.09 -11.23
CA SER A 315 24.01 -15.45 -11.92
C SER A 315 24.49 -14.28 -12.78
N SER A 316 23.70 -13.87 -13.77
CA SER A 316 23.97 -12.68 -14.59
C SER A 316 24.21 -11.43 -13.72
N GLY A 317 23.41 -11.27 -12.67
CA GLY A 317 23.59 -10.18 -11.70
C GLY A 317 24.96 -10.22 -11.03
N ALA A 318 25.34 -11.37 -10.48
CA ALA A 318 26.64 -11.53 -9.82
C ALA A 318 27.83 -11.38 -10.80
N LYS A 319 27.65 -11.72 -12.09
CA LYS A 319 28.68 -11.58 -13.12
C LYS A 319 28.90 -10.14 -13.61
N TYR A 320 27.86 -9.31 -13.63
CA TYR A 320 27.95 -7.97 -14.21
C TYR A 320 27.87 -6.84 -13.18
N LEU A 321 27.38 -7.08 -11.96
CA LEU A 321 27.28 -6.05 -10.92
C LEU A 321 28.38 -6.17 -9.86
N PHE A 322 28.96 -7.35 -9.63
CA PHE A 322 30.04 -7.47 -8.66
C PHE A 322 31.34 -6.87 -9.18
N LEU A 323 32.10 -6.31 -8.25
CA LEU A 323 33.47 -5.92 -8.45
C LEU A 323 34.34 -7.19 -8.42
N HIS A 324 35.00 -7.48 -9.54
CA HIS A 324 35.87 -8.64 -9.71
C HIS A 324 37.37 -8.30 -9.60
N SER A 325 37.72 -7.02 -9.44
CA SER A 325 39.11 -6.55 -9.47
C SER A 325 39.95 -7.20 -8.37
N GLY A 326 41.19 -7.60 -8.68
CA GLY A 326 42.13 -8.17 -7.72
C GLY A 326 41.78 -9.56 -7.18
N ARG A 327 40.82 -10.26 -7.80
CA ARG A 327 40.34 -11.60 -7.38
C ARG A 327 40.53 -12.70 -8.43
N ILE A 328 41.15 -12.37 -9.56
CA ILE A 328 41.49 -13.34 -10.61
C ILE A 328 42.99 -13.63 -10.49
N PHE A 329 43.34 -14.89 -10.26
CA PHE A 329 44.73 -15.35 -10.18
C PHE A 329 44.88 -16.63 -10.98
N ASP A 330 45.89 -16.69 -11.86
CA ASP A 330 46.13 -17.80 -12.80
C ASP A 330 44.86 -18.22 -13.57
N ASP A 331 44.13 -17.24 -14.12
CA ASP A 331 42.84 -17.41 -14.81
C ASP A 331 41.70 -18.03 -13.98
N VAL A 332 41.88 -18.20 -12.67
CA VAL A 332 40.84 -18.66 -11.74
C VAL A 332 40.26 -17.47 -10.97
N TYR A 333 38.93 -17.37 -10.94
CA TYR A 333 38.25 -16.34 -10.17
C TYR A 333 37.95 -16.82 -8.75
N TYR A 334 38.46 -16.11 -7.74
CA TYR A 334 38.30 -16.42 -6.32
C TYR A 334 37.20 -15.52 -5.72
N LEU A 335 35.99 -16.07 -5.63
CA LEU A 335 34.83 -15.37 -5.07
C LEU A 335 34.87 -15.43 -3.54
N ASP A 336 34.80 -14.29 -2.85
CA ASP A 336 34.73 -14.29 -1.39
C ASP A 336 33.41 -14.94 -0.91
N ARG A 337 33.45 -15.52 0.30
CA ARG A 337 32.32 -16.31 0.81
C ARG A 337 31.05 -15.49 1.06
N ALA A 338 31.19 -14.21 1.37
CA ALA A 338 30.04 -13.33 1.57
C ALA A 338 29.38 -13.00 0.22
N SER A 339 30.16 -12.64 -0.80
CA SER A 339 29.67 -12.46 -2.18
C SER A 339 29.09 -13.75 -2.76
N ALA A 340 29.68 -14.90 -2.42
CA ALA A 340 29.13 -16.21 -2.77
C ALA A 340 27.73 -16.42 -2.18
N ALA A 341 27.50 -16.05 -0.92
CA ALA A 341 26.18 -16.13 -0.30
C ALA A 341 25.15 -15.25 -1.01
N LEU A 342 25.49 -14.01 -1.36
CA LEU A 342 24.61 -13.14 -2.17
C LEU A 342 24.33 -13.74 -3.54
N ALA A 343 25.33 -14.37 -4.17
CA ALA A 343 25.17 -15.11 -5.42
C ALA A 343 24.46 -16.47 -5.24
N GLY A 344 23.94 -16.81 -4.05
CA GLY A 344 23.21 -18.06 -3.80
C GLY A 344 24.07 -19.31 -3.71
N VAL A 345 25.35 -19.15 -3.37
CA VAL A 345 26.30 -20.25 -3.16
C VAL A 345 26.75 -20.26 -1.71
N LEU A 346 26.25 -21.22 -0.94
CA LEU A 346 26.64 -21.41 0.46
C LEU A 346 27.89 -22.27 0.54
N THR A 347 28.92 -21.77 1.20
CA THR A 347 30.24 -22.42 1.29
C THR A 347 30.51 -22.95 2.70
N TYR A 348 31.00 -24.18 2.78
CA TYR A 348 31.46 -24.83 4.00
C TYR A 348 32.82 -25.48 3.77
N ARG A 349 33.84 -25.08 4.53
CA ARG A 349 35.19 -25.62 4.42
C ARG A 349 35.40 -26.73 5.44
N ARG A 350 35.81 -27.92 5.00
CA ARG A 350 36.23 -29.04 5.85
C ARG A 350 37.62 -29.51 5.40
N GLY A 351 38.64 -29.16 6.18
CA GLY A 351 40.03 -29.48 5.83
C GLY A 351 40.48 -28.79 4.52
N GLN A 352 40.89 -29.61 3.55
CA GLN A 352 41.35 -29.19 2.21
C GLN A 352 40.25 -29.22 1.14
N THR A 353 38.98 -29.35 1.55
CA THR A 353 37.85 -29.36 0.61
C THR A 353 36.85 -28.27 0.99
N MET A 354 36.43 -27.48 -0.01
CA MET A 354 35.33 -26.53 0.14
C MET A 354 34.08 -27.12 -0.52
N TYR A 355 33.03 -27.31 0.28
CA TYR A 355 31.71 -27.69 -0.20
C TYR A 355 30.92 -26.42 -0.52
N ALA A 356 30.38 -26.33 -1.73
CA ALA A 356 29.59 -25.22 -2.22
C ALA A 356 28.20 -25.72 -2.60
N LEU A 357 27.18 -25.35 -1.82
CA LEU A 357 25.77 -25.60 -2.14
C LEU A 357 25.25 -24.43 -2.99
N ASP A 358 24.93 -24.67 -4.25
CA ASP A 358 24.23 -23.70 -5.08
C ASP A 358 22.72 -23.86 -4.89
N ILE A 359 22.08 -22.87 -4.28
CA ILE A 359 20.63 -22.88 -4.00
C ILE A 359 19.79 -22.79 -5.28
N LYS A 360 20.35 -22.27 -6.38
CA LYS A 360 19.66 -22.17 -7.67
C LYS A 360 19.55 -23.54 -8.33
N LEU A 361 20.62 -24.33 -8.23
CA LEU A 361 20.69 -25.67 -8.80
C LEU A 361 20.27 -26.77 -7.82
N TRP A 362 20.14 -26.45 -6.52
CA TRP A 362 19.97 -27.43 -5.44
C TRP A 362 21.03 -28.54 -5.46
N ARG A 363 22.29 -28.17 -5.76
CA ARG A 363 23.42 -29.11 -5.88
C ARG A 363 24.59 -28.69 -5.00
N VAL A 364 25.25 -29.68 -4.42
CA VAL A 364 26.50 -29.51 -3.66
C VAL A 364 27.67 -29.89 -4.54
N PHE A 365 28.64 -28.98 -4.66
CA PHE A 365 29.92 -29.20 -5.33
C PHE A 365 31.02 -29.32 -4.28
N ALA A 366 31.90 -30.31 -4.42
CA ALA A 366 33.08 -30.45 -3.57
C ALA A 366 34.30 -30.01 -4.37
N ILE A 367 34.91 -28.90 -3.97
CA ILE A 367 36.06 -28.32 -4.66
C ILE A 367 37.29 -28.57 -3.80
N PRO A 368 38.28 -29.35 -4.28
CA PRO A 368 39.54 -29.48 -3.58
C PRO A 368 40.25 -28.12 -3.61
N LEU A 369 40.57 -27.60 -2.43
CA LEU A 369 41.48 -26.47 -2.30
C LEU A 369 42.86 -27.07 -2.55
N SER A 370 43.40 -26.92 -3.77
CA SER A 370 44.83 -27.12 -3.93
C SER A 370 45.52 -26.19 -2.94
N LEU A 371 46.56 -26.65 -2.24
CA LEU A 371 47.54 -25.78 -1.58
C LEU A 371 48.14 -24.88 -2.67
N ALA A 372 47.40 -23.88 -3.10
CA ALA A 372 47.92 -22.77 -3.85
C ALA A 372 48.93 -22.18 -2.89
N ASN A 373 50.20 -22.43 -3.17
CA ASN A 373 51.34 -21.93 -2.43
C ASN A 373 51.39 -20.41 -2.63
N LYS A 374 50.42 -19.70 -2.06
CA LYS A 374 50.19 -18.28 -2.25
C LYS A 374 50.03 -17.69 -0.86
N ASN A 375 51.01 -16.88 -0.46
CA ASN A 375 51.08 -16.15 0.81
C ASN A 375 49.94 -15.10 0.98
N ASN A 376 48.76 -15.34 0.41
CA ASN A 376 47.65 -14.40 0.38
C ASN A 376 46.42 -15.00 1.09
N PRO A 377 46.16 -14.65 2.36
CA PRO A 377 45.07 -15.21 3.17
C PRO A 377 43.67 -14.92 2.61
N THR A 378 43.54 -13.93 1.70
CA THR A 378 42.28 -13.62 1.02
C THR A 378 41.83 -14.71 0.05
N LEU A 379 42.78 -15.42 -0.58
CA LEU A 379 42.50 -16.45 -1.59
C LEU A 379 42.17 -17.79 -0.92
N ASP A 380 42.85 -18.10 0.18
CA ASP A 380 42.60 -19.32 0.97
C ASP A 380 41.20 -19.35 1.61
N ALA A 381 40.63 -18.17 1.84
CA ALA A 381 39.28 -18.01 2.38
C ALA A 381 38.20 -17.97 1.27
N ALA A 382 38.57 -17.86 0.00
CA ALA A 382 37.66 -17.67 -1.12
C ALA A 382 37.27 -19.00 -1.80
N LEU A 383 36.15 -18.98 -2.53
CA LEU A 383 35.68 -20.07 -3.38
C LEU A 383 36.32 -19.93 -4.78
N PRO A 384 37.19 -20.85 -5.21
CA PRO A 384 37.71 -20.84 -6.56
C PRO A 384 36.63 -21.31 -7.55
N LEU A 385 36.25 -20.45 -8.48
CA LEU A 385 35.35 -20.78 -9.59
C LEU A 385 36.18 -21.23 -10.79
N LEU A 386 36.35 -22.55 -10.91
CA LEU A 386 36.92 -23.19 -12.08
C LEU A 386 35.81 -23.34 -13.15
N ASN A 387 36.17 -23.20 -14.43
CA ASN A 387 35.23 -23.40 -15.54
C ASN A 387 34.97 -24.89 -15.79
#